data_AF-A0A0F9AI80-F1
#
_entry.id   AF-A0A0F9AI80-F1
#
_cell.length_a   1.000
_cell.length_b   1.000
_cell.length_c   1.000
_cell.angle_alpha   90.00
_cell.angle_beta   90.00
_cell.angle_gamma   90.00
#
_symmetry.space_group_name_H-M   'P 1'
#
loop_
_entity.id
_entity.type
_entity.pdbx_description
1 polymer ?
#
loop_
_entity_poly.entity_id
_entity_poly.type
_entity_poly.pdbx_seq_one_letter_code
_entity_poly.pdbx_strand_id
1 'polypeptide(L)'
;LIESYQTLYINDEIVPFAGGDPDATDAWADGLWRQTRLGTEVQTAIVDIDGDDNWGPTLWPATADGLGMAHYRLRFRIDHVKVEGGIPTRITQVAQGGPVYDPRLDSTRGGTGAHRTDDQSTWQWENGGTVLGDNWALVVLRYLLGWKINGKLVIGVGIDGDDIDMDQAIAAANVCEAVVDGIPRYRVGGILPVTNDHPAIIKQLEGAINGKVAIVGGMYYIWAPNDDLTTFSDILEGDLLRQVGVDFTPSGDLRLLYNTARGRYVDPGPESLFQPRPYPEVEESTAITEDGGVRLKEHDFSLIQDESIAERVARHIVRRSRFGATWRFAIGPKGLTFQPFDVTILNCQETNNVNVTVRIINMSFSVSGAVVMEVIEEDSSIYDTTAPLGTSVIVNDP
;
A
#
# COMPACT_ATOMS: atom_id res chain seq x y z
N LEU A 1 -17.24 1.83 0.41
CA LEU A 1 -17.61 0.41 0.57
C LEU A 1 -16.65 -0.25 1.55
N ILE A 2 -17.16 -1.14 2.39
CA ILE A 2 -16.41 -1.97 3.35
C ILE A 2 -16.97 -3.39 3.33
N GLU A 3 -16.20 -4.38 3.76
CA GLU A 3 -16.66 -5.76 3.92
C GLU A 3 -17.61 -5.89 5.11
N SER A 4 -17.20 -5.35 6.26
CA SER A 4 -17.96 -5.52 7.50
C SER A 4 -17.62 -4.44 8.53
N TYR A 5 -18.62 -4.12 9.36
CA TYR A 5 -18.40 -3.39 10.60
C TYR A 5 -18.00 -4.36 11.71
N GLN A 6 -17.00 -3.98 12.47
CA GLN A 6 -16.48 -4.73 13.60
C GLN A 6 -16.92 -4.04 14.91
N THR A 7 -16.05 -4.05 15.91
CA THR A 7 -16.27 -3.46 17.23
C THR A 7 -16.51 -1.94 17.16
N LEU A 8 -17.50 -1.48 17.92
CA LEU A 8 -17.72 -0.07 18.21
C LEU A 8 -17.14 0.25 19.59
N TYR A 9 -16.39 1.35 19.69
CA TYR A 9 -15.92 1.90 20.95
C TYR A 9 -16.55 3.27 21.19
N ILE A 10 -17.03 3.49 22.41
CA ILE A 10 -17.51 4.78 22.87
C ILE A 10 -16.77 5.14 24.15
N ASN A 11 -16.07 6.29 24.16
CA ASN A 11 -15.19 6.69 25.27
C ASN A 11 -14.22 5.58 25.68
N ASP A 12 -13.63 4.92 24.67
CA ASP A 12 -12.66 3.83 24.81
C ASP A 12 -13.23 2.52 25.43
N GLU A 13 -14.55 2.45 25.68
CA GLU A 13 -15.27 1.25 26.11
C GLU A 13 -15.87 0.51 24.91
N ILE A 14 -15.72 -0.81 24.87
CA ILE A 14 -16.39 -1.66 23.88
C ILE A 14 -17.90 -1.59 24.07
N VAL A 15 -18.63 -1.37 22.99
CA VAL A 15 -20.09 -1.46 23.00
C VAL A 15 -20.54 -2.75 22.31
N PRO A 16 -21.02 -3.74 23.08
CA PRO A 16 -21.43 -5.02 22.53
C PRO A 16 -22.82 -4.92 21.89
N PHE A 17 -23.01 -5.59 20.77
CA PHE A 17 -24.29 -5.75 20.09
C PHE A 17 -24.59 -7.24 19.96
N ALA A 18 -25.85 -7.64 20.14
CA ALA A 18 -26.26 -9.00 19.81
C ALA A 18 -26.14 -9.21 18.28
N GLY A 19 -25.77 -10.41 17.84
CA GLY A 19 -25.40 -10.65 16.44
C GLY A 19 -26.52 -10.28 15.45
N GLY A 20 -26.27 -9.26 14.62
CA GLY A 20 -27.24 -8.74 13.65
C GLY A 20 -28.37 -7.89 14.24
N ASP A 21 -28.39 -7.71 15.56
CA ASP A 21 -29.36 -6.89 16.28
C ASP A 21 -28.88 -5.43 16.31
N PRO A 22 -29.75 -4.44 16.00
CA PRO A 22 -29.42 -3.04 16.23
C PRO A 22 -29.22 -2.70 17.71
N ASP A 23 -29.71 -3.53 18.64
CA ASP A 23 -29.73 -3.22 20.07
C ASP A 23 -28.35 -3.45 20.71
N ALA A 24 -27.84 -2.41 21.40
CA ALA A 24 -26.68 -2.58 22.25
C ALA A 24 -27.03 -3.45 23.48
N THR A 25 -26.03 -4.10 24.04
CA THR A 25 -26.17 -5.02 25.17
C THR A 25 -25.36 -4.53 26.38
N ASP A 26 -25.42 -5.28 27.47
CA ASP A 26 -24.73 -4.98 28.73
C ASP A 26 -25.03 -3.58 29.27
N ALA A 27 -23.99 -2.81 29.61
CA ALA A 27 -24.13 -1.49 30.21
C ALA A 27 -24.73 -0.43 29.27
N TRP A 28 -24.96 -0.78 28.01
CA TRP A 28 -25.61 0.05 26.99
C TRP A 28 -27.00 -0.47 26.57
N ALA A 29 -27.48 -1.56 27.19
CA ALA A 29 -28.81 -2.12 26.94
C ALA A 29 -29.91 -1.08 27.15
N ASP A 30 -30.90 -1.05 26.25
CA ASP A 30 -31.98 -0.07 26.21
C ASP A 30 -31.52 1.41 26.11
N GLY A 31 -30.24 1.65 25.84
CA GLY A 31 -29.59 2.96 25.84
C GLY A 31 -29.03 3.39 24.49
N LEU A 32 -28.65 2.43 23.65
CA LEU A 32 -28.03 2.66 22.35
C LEU A 32 -28.53 1.66 21.31
N TRP A 33 -28.78 2.17 20.11
CA TRP A 33 -29.05 1.37 18.92
C TRP A 33 -28.09 1.73 17.78
N ARG A 34 -27.67 0.73 17.00
CA ARG A 34 -26.80 0.89 15.83
C ARG A 34 -27.43 0.27 14.59
N GLN A 35 -27.47 1.03 13.51
CA GLN A 35 -27.82 0.50 12.19
C GLN A 35 -26.67 0.78 11.23
N THR A 36 -26.36 -0.18 10.38
CA THR A 36 -25.18 -0.14 9.51
C THR A 36 -25.55 -0.34 8.04
N ARG A 37 -24.73 0.22 7.16
CA ARG A 37 -24.79 0.08 5.70
C ARG A 37 -23.37 -0.04 5.16
N LEU A 38 -23.11 -1.08 4.37
CA LEU A 38 -21.76 -1.40 3.88
C LEU A 38 -21.33 -0.53 2.68
N GLY A 39 -22.25 0.25 2.12
CA GLY A 39 -22.05 1.08 0.93
C GLY A 39 -22.32 0.34 -0.38
N THR A 40 -23.11 -0.74 -0.38
CA THR A 40 -23.35 -1.56 -1.58
C THR A 40 -24.25 -0.84 -2.60
N GLU A 41 -24.33 -1.38 -3.82
CA GLU A 41 -25.18 -0.84 -4.89
C GLU A 41 -26.69 -1.03 -4.66
N VAL A 42 -27.06 -1.95 -3.77
CA VAL A 42 -28.46 -2.36 -3.53
C VAL A 42 -28.93 -2.10 -2.10
N GLN A 43 -28.18 -1.30 -1.34
CA GLN A 43 -28.54 -1.01 0.05
C GLN A 43 -29.76 -0.09 0.15
N THR A 44 -30.50 -0.20 1.26
CA THR A 44 -31.70 0.60 1.51
C THR A 44 -31.40 1.78 2.44
N ALA A 45 -32.23 2.81 2.41
CA ALA A 45 -32.20 3.86 3.43
C ALA A 45 -32.41 3.30 4.84
N ILE A 46 -31.91 4.03 5.83
CA ILE A 46 -32.26 3.82 7.25
C ILE A 46 -33.57 4.60 7.49
N VAL A 47 -34.70 3.89 7.56
CA VAL A 47 -36.06 4.47 7.49
C VAL A 47 -36.75 4.69 8.84
N ASP A 48 -36.23 4.10 9.92
CA ASP A 48 -36.77 4.29 11.28
C ASP A 48 -36.37 5.64 11.91
N ILE A 49 -35.66 6.50 11.15
CA ILE A 49 -35.42 7.89 11.57
C ILE A 49 -36.75 8.63 11.76
N ASP A 50 -37.79 8.28 10.99
CA ASP A 50 -39.06 9.01 10.94
C ASP A 50 -40.24 8.24 11.60
N GLY A 51 -40.07 6.94 11.90
CA GLY A 51 -41.18 6.05 12.27
C GLY A 51 -41.70 6.21 13.70
N ASP A 52 -40.80 6.35 14.67
CA ASP A 52 -41.13 6.54 16.10
C ASP A 52 -40.95 8.00 16.54
N ASP A 53 -40.06 8.73 15.87
CA ASP A 53 -39.73 10.12 16.17
C ASP A 53 -40.55 11.02 15.22
N ASN A 54 -41.69 11.51 15.71
CA ASN A 54 -42.78 12.23 15.02
C ASN A 54 -42.38 13.59 14.36
N TRP A 55 -41.21 13.68 13.72
CA TRP A 55 -40.63 14.92 13.15
C TRP A 55 -40.97 15.19 11.68
N GLY A 56 -41.89 14.42 11.10
CA GLY A 56 -42.42 14.63 9.76
C GLY A 56 -41.87 13.61 8.76
N PRO A 57 -42.73 12.82 8.08
CA PRO A 57 -42.35 11.62 7.31
C PRO A 57 -41.63 11.88 5.97
N THR A 58 -40.89 12.99 5.84
CA THR A 58 -40.35 13.47 4.56
C THR A 58 -38.92 14.00 4.63
N LEU A 59 -38.28 14.03 5.81
CA LEU A 59 -36.92 14.58 5.92
C LEU A 59 -35.87 13.60 5.38
N TRP A 60 -36.06 12.30 5.62
CA TRP A 60 -35.20 11.24 5.12
C TRP A 60 -35.99 10.31 4.21
N PRO A 61 -36.07 10.61 2.90
CA PRO A 61 -36.83 9.78 1.98
C PRO A 61 -36.23 8.37 1.90
N ALA A 62 -37.03 7.37 1.50
CA ALA A 62 -36.55 6.01 1.26
C ALA A 62 -35.45 5.92 0.18
N THR A 63 -35.26 6.99 -0.60
CA THR A 63 -34.19 7.18 -1.59
C THR A 63 -32.90 7.76 -1.01
N ALA A 64 -32.86 8.08 0.29
CA ALA A 64 -31.64 8.49 1.00
C ALA A 64 -30.87 7.24 1.48
N ASP A 65 -30.59 6.35 0.55
CA ASP A 65 -29.91 5.06 0.75
C ASP A 65 -28.38 5.18 0.82
N GLY A 66 -27.83 6.33 0.44
CA GLY A 66 -26.40 6.60 0.52
C GLY A 66 -25.57 5.63 -0.30
N LEU A 67 -26.07 5.20 -1.47
CA LEU A 67 -25.39 4.24 -2.36
C LEU A 67 -23.89 4.53 -2.49
N GLY A 68 -23.07 3.49 -2.34
CA GLY A 68 -21.61 3.60 -2.43
C GLY A 68 -20.89 4.04 -1.17
N MET A 69 -21.63 4.63 -0.22
CA MET A 69 -21.08 5.13 1.02
C MET A 69 -21.41 4.19 2.16
N ALA A 70 -20.37 3.60 2.75
CA ALA A 70 -20.52 2.88 4.00
C ALA A 70 -20.84 3.89 5.10
N HIS A 71 -21.93 3.67 5.82
CA HIS A 71 -22.35 4.57 6.89
C HIS A 71 -23.06 3.79 7.99
N TYR A 72 -23.06 4.36 9.20
CA TYR A 72 -23.79 3.83 10.32
C TYR A 72 -24.51 4.96 11.06
N ARG A 73 -25.64 4.62 11.66
CA ARG A 73 -26.43 5.49 12.54
C ARG A 73 -26.33 4.95 13.96
N LEU A 74 -26.15 5.87 14.90
CA LEU A 74 -26.29 5.62 16.33
C LEU A 74 -27.50 6.40 16.85
N ARG A 75 -28.42 5.71 17.53
CA ARG A 75 -29.55 6.33 18.22
C ARG A 75 -29.32 6.17 19.72
N PHE A 76 -29.31 7.29 20.43
CA PHE A 76 -29.09 7.32 21.87
C PHE A 76 -30.39 7.64 22.60
N ARG A 77 -30.65 6.92 23.69
CA ARG A 77 -31.71 7.26 24.62
C ARG A 77 -31.20 8.31 25.60
N ILE A 78 -31.74 9.53 25.53
CA ILE A 78 -31.22 10.71 26.27
C ILE A 78 -31.27 10.54 27.81
N ASP A 79 -32.22 9.77 28.35
CA ASP A 79 -32.36 9.49 29.79
C ASP A 79 -31.56 8.27 30.27
N HIS A 80 -30.73 7.66 29.41
CA HIS A 80 -29.92 6.51 29.80
C HIS A 80 -28.66 6.93 30.57
N VAL A 81 -28.28 6.15 31.59
CA VAL A 81 -27.16 6.47 32.52
C VAL A 81 -25.84 6.77 31.80
N LYS A 82 -25.57 6.07 30.69
CA LYS A 82 -24.35 6.26 29.88
C LYS A 82 -24.28 7.60 29.13
N VAL A 83 -25.39 8.34 29.02
CA VAL A 83 -25.46 9.63 28.32
C VAL A 83 -25.97 10.78 29.19
N GLU A 84 -26.05 10.60 30.51
CA GLU A 84 -26.41 11.66 31.47
C GLU A 84 -25.50 12.90 31.36
N GLY A 85 -24.22 12.69 30.99
CA GLY A 85 -23.25 13.76 30.72
C GLY A 85 -23.34 14.37 29.31
N GLY A 86 -24.32 13.97 28.51
CA GLY A 86 -24.47 14.31 27.09
C GLY A 86 -24.10 13.15 26.16
N ILE A 87 -24.38 13.34 24.86
CA ILE A 87 -24.04 12.36 23.82
C ILE A 87 -22.51 12.26 23.72
N PRO A 88 -21.93 11.05 23.82
CA PRO A 88 -20.49 10.85 23.67
C PRO A 88 -19.96 11.35 22.33
N THR A 89 -18.80 12.00 22.35
CA THR A 89 -18.15 12.55 21.14
C THR A 89 -16.99 11.68 20.64
N ARG A 90 -16.41 10.85 21.51
CA ARG A 90 -15.33 9.91 21.16
C ARG A 90 -15.94 8.58 20.73
N ILE A 91 -16.11 8.41 19.43
CA ILE A 91 -16.71 7.22 18.82
C ILE A 91 -15.71 6.66 17.81
N THR A 92 -15.27 5.43 18.03
CA THR A 92 -14.36 4.72 17.12
C THR A 92 -15.07 3.47 16.61
N GLN A 93 -15.35 3.42 15.32
CA GLN A 93 -15.93 2.24 14.67
C GLN A 93 -14.85 1.53 13.87
N VAL A 94 -14.54 0.28 14.25
CA VAL A 94 -13.61 -0.57 13.52
C VAL A 94 -14.33 -1.22 12.35
N ALA A 95 -13.66 -1.35 11.21
CA ALA A 95 -14.22 -1.97 10.02
C ALA A 95 -13.14 -2.75 9.26
N GLN A 96 -13.55 -3.81 8.58
CA GLN A 96 -12.74 -4.43 7.54
C GLN A 96 -12.92 -3.65 6.24
N GLY A 97 -11.84 -3.46 5.48
CA GLY A 97 -11.87 -2.71 4.23
C GLY A 97 -12.74 -3.35 3.15
N GLY A 98 -12.78 -2.78 1.96
CA GLY A 98 -13.50 -3.37 0.82
C GLY A 98 -12.76 -4.56 0.21
N PRO A 99 -13.46 -5.46 -0.51
CA PRO A 99 -12.86 -6.61 -1.17
C PRO A 99 -11.85 -6.17 -2.24
N VAL A 100 -10.89 -7.06 -2.50
CA VAL A 100 -9.82 -6.86 -3.48
C VAL A 100 -9.87 -7.95 -4.56
N TYR A 101 -9.41 -7.58 -5.75
CA TYR A 101 -9.14 -8.52 -6.82
C TYR A 101 -7.79 -9.22 -6.57
N ASP A 102 -7.72 -10.53 -6.80
CA ASP A 102 -6.50 -11.31 -6.71
C ASP A 102 -6.31 -12.09 -8.02
N PRO A 103 -5.32 -11.73 -8.86
CA PRO A 103 -5.07 -12.42 -10.13
C PRO A 103 -4.70 -13.89 -9.97
N ARG A 104 -4.19 -14.31 -8.80
CA ARG A 104 -3.90 -15.72 -8.50
C ARG A 104 -5.18 -16.56 -8.41
N LEU A 105 -6.33 -15.92 -8.21
CA LEU A 105 -7.66 -16.52 -8.16
C LEU A 105 -8.47 -16.28 -9.44
N ASP A 106 -7.84 -15.80 -10.52
CA ASP A 106 -8.48 -15.59 -11.82
C ASP A 106 -7.90 -16.54 -12.88
N SER A 107 -8.71 -17.51 -13.30
CA SER A 107 -8.37 -18.48 -14.37
C SER A 107 -8.13 -17.86 -15.75
N THR A 108 -8.46 -16.58 -15.96
CA THR A 108 -8.23 -15.84 -17.21
C THR A 108 -6.95 -14.99 -17.18
N ARG A 109 -6.30 -14.86 -16.02
CA ARG A 109 -5.13 -14.00 -15.79
C ARG A 109 -3.95 -14.74 -15.15
N GLY A 110 -3.79 -16.02 -15.47
CA GLY A 110 -2.67 -16.85 -14.98
C GLY A 110 -2.89 -17.54 -13.63
N GLY A 111 -3.98 -17.22 -12.93
CA GLY A 111 -4.37 -17.85 -11.67
C GLY A 111 -5.28 -19.07 -11.82
N THR A 112 -5.87 -19.50 -10.71
CA THR A 112 -6.90 -20.54 -10.65
C THR A 112 -8.03 -20.09 -9.75
N GLY A 113 -9.20 -19.85 -10.33
CA GLY A 113 -10.39 -19.47 -9.60
C GLY A 113 -11.37 -18.67 -10.45
N ALA A 114 -12.30 -18.01 -9.75
CA ALA A 114 -13.44 -17.31 -10.33
C ALA A 114 -13.34 -15.78 -10.27
N HIS A 115 -12.28 -15.20 -9.70
CA HIS A 115 -12.10 -13.75 -9.70
C HIS A 115 -12.04 -13.23 -11.14
N ARG A 116 -12.52 -12.02 -11.41
CA ARG A 116 -12.44 -11.36 -12.71
C ARG A 116 -12.15 -9.88 -12.54
N THR A 117 -11.31 -9.31 -13.40
CA THR A 117 -10.97 -7.87 -13.36
C THR A 117 -12.18 -6.96 -13.62
N ASP A 118 -13.13 -7.42 -14.42
CA ASP A 118 -14.32 -6.67 -14.86
C ASP A 118 -15.59 -6.99 -14.07
N ASP A 119 -15.57 -8.02 -13.21
CA ASP A 119 -16.69 -8.38 -12.33
C ASP A 119 -16.31 -8.28 -10.86
N GLN A 120 -16.63 -7.13 -10.27
CA GLN A 120 -16.32 -6.81 -8.87
C GLN A 120 -17.09 -7.66 -7.86
N SER A 121 -18.14 -8.38 -8.28
CA SER A 121 -18.87 -9.32 -7.41
C SER A 121 -18.06 -10.56 -7.08
N THR A 122 -17.01 -10.83 -7.86
CA THR A 122 -16.09 -11.95 -7.66
C THR A 122 -14.93 -11.62 -6.72
N TRP A 123 -14.75 -10.34 -6.35
CA TRP A 123 -13.69 -9.90 -5.47
C TRP A 123 -14.06 -10.18 -4.02
N GLN A 124 -13.08 -10.49 -3.17
CA GLN A 124 -13.33 -10.85 -1.78
C GLN A 124 -12.29 -10.23 -0.83
N TRP A 125 -12.68 -10.04 0.42
CA TRP A 125 -11.79 -9.55 1.48
C TRP A 125 -10.89 -10.67 2.03
N GLU A 126 -11.41 -11.89 2.11
CA GLU A 126 -10.74 -13.06 2.65
C GLU A 126 -11.01 -14.28 1.76
N ASN A 127 -10.02 -15.15 1.61
CA ASN A 127 -10.13 -16.41 0.88
C ASN A 127 -9.56 -17.56 1.70
N GLY A 128 -10.41 -18.48 2.15
CA GLY A 128 -9.96 -19.69 2.85
C GLY A 128 -9.09 -19.43 4.09
N GLY A 129 -9.36 -18.34 4.82
CA GLY A 129 -8.58 -17.91 5.98
C GLY A 129 -7.40 -16.97 5.67
N THR A 130 -7.06 -16.75 4.39
CA THR A 130 -6.09 -15.74 3.98
C THR A 130 -6.79 -14.41 3.80
N VAL A 131 -6.42 -13.41 4.60
CA VAL A 131 -6.90 -12.04 4.43
C VAL A 131 -6.22 -11.44 3.19
N LEU A 132 -7.00 -11.16 2.15
CA LEU A 132 -6.52 -10.56 0.90
C LEU A 132 -6.53 -9.04 0.98
N GLY A 133 -7.54 -8.48 1.68
CA GLY A 133 -7.76 -7.03 1.69
C GLY A 133 -6.78 -6.22 2.53
N ASP A 134 -5.87 -6.89 3.26
CA ASP A 134 -4.71 -6.26 3.90
C ASP A 134 -3.40 -6.44 3.11
N ASN A 135 -3.40 -7.23 2.03
CA ASN A 135 -2.25 -7.41 1.15
C ASN A 135 -2.01 -6.13 0.33
N TRP A 136 -0.87 -5.47 0.56
CA TRP A 136 -0.55 -4.18 -0.06
C TRP A 136 -0.66 -4.19 -1.59
N ALA A 137 -0.13 -5.22 -2.25
CA ALA A 137 -0.13 -5.29 -3.72
C ALA A 137 -1.56 -5.42 -4.26
N LEU A 138 -2.41 -6.21 -3.59
CA LEU A 138 -3.82 -6.36 -3.97
C LEU A 138 -4.63 -5.08 -3.69
N VAL A 139 -4.30 -4.34 -2.63
CA VAL A 139 -4.89 -3.02 -2.35
C VAL A 139 -4.51 -2.01 -3.44
N VAL A 140 -3.25 -1.99 -3.88
CA VAL A 140 -2.80 -1.17 -5.02
C VAL A 140 -3.54 -1.57 -6.30
N LEU A 141 -3.60 -2.87 -6.60
CA LEU A 141 -4.28 -3.38 -7.79
C LEU A 141 -5.77 -3.01 -7.81
N ARG A 142 -6.47 -3.19 -6.69
CA ARG A 142 -7.87 -2.76 -6.51
C ARG A 142 -8.02 -1.24 -6.75
N TYR A 143 -7.06 -0.43 -6.31
CA TYR A 143 -7.10 1.01 -6.53
C TYR A 143 -6.89 1.38 -8.01
N LEU A 144 -6.02 0.67 -8.73
CA LEU A 144 -5.80 0.87 -10.16
C LEU A 144 -7.04 0.48 -10.97
N LEU A 145 -7.57 -0.74 -10.78
CA LEU A 145 -8.79 -1.21 -11.43
C LEU A 145 -10.01 -0.34 -11.10
N GLY A 146 -10.04 0.20 -9.88
CA GLY A 146 -11.11 1.04 -9.38
C GLY A 146 -12.36 0.25 -8.97
N TRP A 147 -13.31 0.97 -8.38
CA TRP A 147 -14.59 0.45 -7.93
C TRP A 147 -15.73 1.19 -8.64
N LYS A 148 -16.59 0.46 -9.34
CA LYS A 148 -17.77 1.02 -10.00
C LYS A 148 -19.03 0.78 -9.17
N ILE A 149 -19.95 1.73 -9.27
CA ILE A 149 -21.31 1.65 -8.74
C ILE A 149 -22.29 1.98 -9.86
N ASN A 150 -23.22 1.08 -10.16
CA ASN A 150 -24.14 1.20 -11.29
C ASN A 150 -23.41 1.51 -12.61
N GLY A 151 -22.27 0.84 -12.83
CA GLY A 151 -21.41 1.01 -13.99
C GLY A 151 -20.56 2.29 -14.03
N LYS A 152 -20.65 3.18 -13.02
CA LYS A 152 -19.87 4.42 -12.94
C LYS A 152 -18.71 4.26 -11.97
N LEU A 153 -17.51 4.69 -12.36
CA LEU A 153 -16.34 4.70 -11.47
C LEU A 153 -16.58 5.67 -10.30
N VAL A 154 -16.38 5.19 -9.07
CA VAL A 154 -16.55 5.97 -7.83
C VAL A 154 -15.28 6.03 -7.00
N ILE A 155 -14.45 4.97 -7.00
CA ILE A 155 -13.20 4.91 -6.24
C ILE A 155 -12.09 4.40 -7.15
N GLY A 156 -10.87 4.92 -7.00
CA GLY A 156 -9.71 4.45 -7.76
C GLY A 156 -9.64 5.03 -9.17
N VAL A 157 -8.70 4.51 -9.95
CA VAL A 157 -8.29 5.11 -11.24
C VAL A 157 -9.14 4.62 -12.40
N GLY A 158 -9.60 3.37 -12.37
CA GLY A 158 -10.44 2.80 -13.43
C GLY A 158 -9.68 2.27 -14.63
N ILE A 159 -8.44 1.78 -14.41
CA ILE A 159 -7.59 1.18 -15.44
C ILE A 159 -8.17 -0.16 -15.87
N ASP A 160 -8.08 -0.47 -17.16
CA ASP A 160 -8.47 -1.78 -17.68
C ASP A 160 -7.50 -2.86 -17.15
N GLY A 161 -8.02 -4.04 -16.80
CA GLY A 161 -7.18 -5.15 -16.38
C GLY A 161 -6.18 -5.59 -17.46
N ASP A 162 -6.46 -5.32 -18.75
CA ASP A 162 -5.53 -5.57 -19.86
C ASP A 162 -4.33 -4.61 -19.88
N ASP A 163 -4.44 -3.44 -19.25
CA ASP A 163 -3.38 -2.43 -19.16
C ASP A 163 -2.53 -2.59 -17.88
N ILE A 164 -2.61 -3.74 -17.19
CA ILE A 164 -1.84 -4.03 -15.97
C ILE A 164 -1.10 -5.35 -16.13
N ASP A 165 0.20 -5.35 -15.82
CA ASP A 165 1.01 -6.56 -15.81
C ASP A 165 0.62 -7.45 -14.61
N MET A 166 -0.21 -8.46 -14.89
CA MET A 166 -0.76 -9.36 -13.88
C MET A 166 0.30 -10.28 -13.28
N ASP A 167 1.33 -10.64 -14.05
CA ASP A 167 2.41 -11.52 -13.55
C ASP A 167 3.24 -10.80 -12.48
N GLN A 168 3.59 -9.53 -12.70
CA GLN A 168 4.23 -8.71 -11.67
C GLN A 168 3.30 -8.43 -10.49
N ALA A 169 1.99 -8.21 -10.72
CA ALA A 169 1.03 -8.06 -9.63
C ALA A 169 0.91 -9.33 -8.77
N ILE A 170 0.93 -10.52 -9.39
CA ILE A 170 0.98 -11.83 -8.71
C ILE A 170 2.28 -11.94 -7.89
N ALA A 171 3.42 -11.60 -8.48
CA ALA A 171 4.72 -11.65 -7.81
C ALA A 171 4.74 -10.73 -6.57
N ALA A 172 4.27 -9.49 -6.71
CA ALA A 172 4.16 -8.54 -5.60
C ALA A 172 3.20 -9.03 -4.50
N ALA A 173 2.05 -9.61 -4.86
CA ALA A 173 1.10 -10.18 -3.90
C ALA A 173 1.72 -11.34 -3.09
N ASN A 174 2.47 -12.22 -3.76
CA ASN A 174 3.21 -13.30 -3.10
C ASN A 174 4.30 -12.76 -2.16
N VAL A 175 5.00 -11.68 -2.55
CA VAL A 175 5.98 -11.00 -1.69
C VAL A 175 5.32 -10.45 -0.43
N CYS A 176 4.16 -9.80 -0.55
CA CYS A 176 3.43 -9.26 0.60
C CYS A 176 2.99 -10.35 1.59
N GLU A 177 2.60 -11.53 1.09
CA GLU A 177 2.15 -12.67 1.90
C GLU A 177 3.28 -13.53 2.45
N ALA A 178 4.50 -13.42 1.92
CA ALA A 178 5.64 -14.18 2.40
C ALA A 178 5.84 -13.98 3.90
N VAL A 179 5.92 -15.07 4.67
CA VAL A 179 6.04 -15.00 6.14
C VAL A 179 7.47 -14.61 6.52
N VAL A 180 7.58 -13.55 7.32
CA VAL A 180 8.84 -13.06 7.90
C VAL A 180 8.58 -12.84 9.40
N ASP A 181 9.34 -13.55 10.24
CA ASP A 181 9.19 -13.54 11.71
C ASP A 181 7.79 -13.93 12.21
N GLY A 182 7.13 -14.85 11.49
CA GLY A 182 5.83 -15.41 11.87
C GLY A 182 4.61 -14.60 11.42
N ILE A 183 4.80 -13.46 10.78
CA ILE A 183 3.73 -12.63 10.18
C ILE A 183 3.98 -12.39 8.69
N PRO A 184 2.98 -12.07 7.87
CA PRO A 184 3.19 -11.67 6.48
C PRO A 184 4.11 -10.46 6.35
N ARG A 185 4.84 -10.40 5.23
CA ARG A 185 5.88 -9.39 4.99
C ARG A 185 5.32 -7.98 5.00
N TYR A 186 4.22 -7.77 4.28
CA TYR A 186 3.60 -6.46 4.09
C TYR A 186 2.09 -6.54 4.17
N ARG A 187 1.55 -5.88 5.19
CA ARG A 187 0.12 -5.63 5.36
C ARG A 187 -0.14 -4.15 5.55
N VAL A 188 -1.24 -3.68 4.99
CA VAL A 188 -1.70 -2.31 5.15
C VAL A 188 -3.17 -2.26 5.53
N GLY A 189 -3.51 -1.24 6.30
CA GLY A 189 -4.88 -0.95 6.69
C GLY A 189 -5.01 0.53 7.01
N GLY A 190 -6.05 1.16 6.50
CA GLY A 190 -6.31 2.57 6.76
C GLY A 190 -7.37 3.14 5.84
N ILE A 191 -7.59 4.44 5.96
CA ILE A 191 -8.57 5.17 5.17
C ILE A 191 -7.81 5.92 4.08
N LEU A 192 -8.11 5.58 2.83
CA LEU A 192 -7.67 6.36 1.68
C LEU A 192 -8.75 7.39 1.36
N PRO A 193 -8.41 8.68 1.19
CA PRO A 193 -9.38 9.68 0.83
C PRO A 193 -9.85 9.46 -0.61
N VAL A 194 -11.15 9.64 -0.85
CA VAL A 194 -11.74 9.57 -2.19
C VAL A 194 -11.55 10.94 -2.84
N THR A 195 -10.41 11.12 -3.50
CA THR A 195 -10.07 12.35 -4.24
C THR A 195 -9.70 12.01 -5.68
N ASN A 196 -9.71 13.01 -6.55
CA ASN A 196 -9.24 12.85 -7.94
C ASN A 196 -7.72 13.00 -8.07
N ASP A 197 -6.98 13.17 -6.96
CA ASP A 197 -5.51 13.21 -6.96
C ASP A 197 -4.95 11.79 -6.84
N HIS A 198 -5.18 10.99 -7.89
CA HIS A 198 -4.72 9.60 -7.93
C HIS A 198 -3.20 9.46 -7.73
N PRO A 199 -2.33 10.33 -8.30
CA PRO A 199 -0.90 10.28 -8.02
C PRO A 199 -0.56 10.44 -6.54
N ALA A 200 -1.25 11.29 -5.78
CA ALA A 200 -1.02 11.41 -4.35
C ALA A 200 -1.40 10.14 -3.57
N ILE A 201 -2.50 9.48 -3.94
CA ILE A 201 -2.92 8.21 -3.31
C ILE A 201 -1.94 7.08 -3.64
N ILE A 202 -1.50 6.98 -4.90
CA ILE A 202 -0.50 5.99 -5.30
C ILE A 202 0.80 6.23 -4.53
N LYS A 203 1.26 7.49 -4.41
CA LYS A 203 2.44 7.81 -3.59
C LYS A 203 2.25 7.49 -2.11
N GLN A 204 1.05 7.66 -1.56
CA GLN A 204 0.74 7.26 -0.19
C GLN A 204 0.85 5.74 -0.02
N LEU A 205 0.35 4.96 -1.00
CA LEU A 205 0.46 3.51 -1.03
C LEU A 205 1.93 3.07 -1.19
N GLU A 206 2.65 3.61 -2.17
CA GLU A 206 4.09 3.37 -2.36
C GLU A 206 4.88 3.67 -1.08
N GLY A 207 4.60 4.81 -0.44
CA GLY A 207 5.22 5.21 0.81
C GLY A 207 4.90 4.32 2.01
N ALA A 208 3.83 3.51 1.95
CA ALA A 208 3.47 2.62 3.05
C ALA A 208 4.51 1.51 3.25
N ILE A 209 5.05 0.94 2.17
CA ILE A 209 6.01 -0.17 2.25
C ILE A 209 7.31 0.08 1.47
N ASN A 210 7.47 1.30 0.92
CA ASN A 210 8.46 1.66 -0.10
C ASN A 210 8.33 0.91 -1.45
N GLY A 211 7.15 0.33 -1.73
CA GLY A 211 6.82 -0.28 -3.02
C GLY A 211 6.74 0.76 -4.14
N LYS A 212 6.59 0.30 -5.38
CA LYS A 212 6.58 1.15 -6.57
C LYS A 212 5.51 0.73 -7.56
N VAL A 213 4.90 1.73 -8.20
CA VAL A 213 4.00 1.57 -9.33
C VAL A 213 4.57 2.34 -10.51
N ALA A 214 4.92 1.64 -11.59
CA ALA A 214 5.43 2.25 -12.81
C ALA A 214 4.40 2.19 -13.93
N ILE A 215 4.48 3.14 -14.85
CA ILE A 215 3.68 3.18 -16.08
C ILE A 215 4.64 3.27 -17.25
N VAL A 216 4.70 2.21 -18.06
CA VAL A 216 5.60 2.13 -19.22
C VAL A 216 4.85 1.54 -20.39
N GLY A 217 4.85 2.25 -21.52
CA GLY A 217 4.18 1.80 -22.74
C GLY A 217 2.65 1.70 -22.61
N GLY A 218 2.04 2.37 -21.62
CA GLY A 218 0.60 2.27 -21.34
C GLY A 218 0.23 1.14 -20.37
N MET A 219 1.17 0.26 -20.01
CA MET A 219 0.94 -0.77 -19.00
C MET A 219 1.42 -0.34 -17.62
N TYR A 220 0.70 -0.78 -16.59
CA TYR A 220 1.01 -0.58 -15.18
C TYR A 220 1.74 -1.79 -14.59
N TYR A 221 2.76 -1.51 -13.78
CA TYR A 221 3.61 -2.50 -13.13
C TYR A 221 3.64 -2.23 -11.64
N ILE A 222 3.55 -3.28 -10.83
CA ILE A 222 3.52 -3.19 -9.36
C ILE A 222 4.71 -3.98 -8.81
N TRP A 223 5.52 -3.34 -7.98
CA TRP A 223 6.64 -3.98 -7.31
C TRP A 223 6.59 -3.73 -5.80
N ALA A 224 6.73 -4.80 -5.02
CA ALA A 224 6.85 -4.76 -3.57
C ALA A 224 8.31 -5.05 -3.19
N PRO A 225 8.91 -4.38 -2.19
CA PRO A 225 10.34 -4.56 -1.93
C PRO A 225 10.70 -5.95 -1.39
N ASN A 226 11.62 -6.64 -2.05
CA ASN A 226 12.17 -7.90 -1.57
C ASN A 226 13.53 -8.18 -2.20
N ASP A 227 14.20 -9.21 -1.68
CA ASP A 227 15.37 -9.77 -2.34
C ASP A 227 14.93 -10.61 -3.54
N ASP A 228 14.87 -9.97 -4.72
CA ASP A 228 14.61 -10.54 -6.04
C ASP A 228 15.80 -10.30 -7.00
N LEU A 229 17.03 -10.21 -6.46
CA LEU A 229 18.22 -9.80 -7.22
C LEU A 229 18.71 -10.81 -8.27
N THR A 230 17.87 -11.78 -8.65
CA THR A 230 18.14 -12.66 -9.79
C THR A 230 18.09 -11.84 -11.07
N THR A 231 19.20 -11.80 -11.80
CA THR A 231 19.32 -10.97 -12.99
C THR A 231 18.54 -11.58 -14.16
N PHE A 232 17.78 -10.74 -14.86
CA PHE A 232 17.07 -11.16 -16.07
C PHE A 232 18.03 -11.33 -17.26
N SER A 233 18.86 -10.31 -17.48
CA SER A 233 19.90 -10.24 -18.49
C SER A 233 20.92 -9.19 -18.04
N ASP A 234 22.11 -9.18 -18.66
CA ASP A 234 23.11 -8.14 -18.46
C ASP A 234 22.93 -7.01 -19.48
N ILE A 235 23.28 -5.78 -19.08
CA ILE A 235 23.48 -4.62 -19.95
C ILE A 235 24.98 -4.36 -20.02
N LEU A 236 25.56 -4.65 -21.18
CA LEU A 236 26.99 -4.50 -21.42
C LEU A 236 27.28 -3.16 -22.10
N GLU A 237 28.53 -2.72 -22.03
CA GLU A 237 29.01 -1.51 -22.72
C GLU A 237 28.59 -1.44 -24.20
N GLY A 238 28.63 -2.56 -24.91
CA GLY A 238 28.24 -2.61 -26.33
C GLY A 238 26.74 -2.40 -26.59
N ASP A 239 25.90 -2.50 -25.56
CA ASP A 239 24.46 -2.24 -25.66
C ASP A 239 24.14 -0.74 -25.52
N LEU A 240 25.06 0.04 -24.92
CA LEU A 240 24.88 1.46 -24.65
C LEU A 240 25.03 2.30 -25.94
N LEU A 241 24.07 3.19 -26.17
CA LEU A 241 24.10 4.13 -27.29
C LEU A 241 24.99 5.32 -26.94
N ARG A 242 26.28 5.22 -27.26
CA ARG A 242 27.28 6.28 -27.02
C ARG A 242 26.92 7.68 -27.54
N GLN A 243 26.07 7.78 -28.56
CA GLN A 243 25.62 9.08 -29.08
C GLN A 243 24.67 9.82 -28.13
N VAL A 244 23.92 9.08 -27.30
CA VAL A 244 23.01 9.64 -26.30
C VAL A 244 23.77 9.98 -25.01
N GLY A 245 24.83 9.21 -24.71
CA GLY A 245 25.62 9.36 -23.49
C GLY A 245 24.97 8.68 -22.28
N VAL A 246 25.66 8.80 -21.15
CA VAL A 246 25.23 8.26 -19.85
C VAL A 246 25.21 9.40 -18.84
N ASP A 247 24.04 9.67 -18.27
CA ASP A 247 23.90 10.54 -17.12
C ASP A 247 24.06 9.69 -15.85
N PHE A 248 25.13 9.91 -15.09
CA PHE A 248 25.40 9.19 -13.85
C PHE A 248 25.30 10.12 -12.65
N THR A 249 24.49 9.73 -11.67
CA THR A 249 24.44 10.37 -10.36
C THR A 249 24.97 9.36 -9.34
N PRO A 250 26.15 9.57 -8.74
CA PRO A 250 26.68 8.70 -7.71
C PRO A 250 25.79 8.72 -6.46
N SER A 251 25.95 7.73 -5.58
CA SER A 251 25.34 7.77 -4.25
C SER A 251 25.69 9.09 -3.56
N GLY A 252 24.65 9.75 -3.01
CA GLY A 252 24.71 11.15 -2.61
C GLY A 252 25.70 11.45 -1.46
N ASP A 253 25.92 12.74 -1.20
CA ASP A 253 26.70 13.21 -0.04
C ASP A 253 26.19 12.51 1.23
N LEU A 254 27.10 12.09 2.10
CA LEU A 254 26.84 11.58 3.44
C LEU A 254 25.69 12.35 4.12
N ARG A 255 25.60 13.68 3.96
CA ARG A 255 24.55 14.55 4.54
C ARG A 255 23.11 14.19 4.16
N LEU A 256 22.91 13.50 3.05
CA LEU A 256 21.61 13.06 2.56
C LEU A 256 21.28 11.61 2.96
N LEU A 257 22.27 10.89 3.51
CA LEU A 257 22.12 9.51 3.97
C LEU A 257 21.52 9.47 5.38
N TYR A 258 20.82 8.38 5.67
CA TYR A 258 20.25 8.10 6.97
C TYR A 258 20.84 6.80 7.52
N ASN A 259 21.06 6.75 8.83
CA ASN A 259 21.56 5.55 9.51
C ASN A 259 20.67 5.13 10.70
N THR A 260 19.70 5.97 11.05
CA THR A 260 18.70 5.72 12.08
C THR A 260 17.32 6.16 11.57
N ALA A 261 16.27 5.41 11.89
CA ALA A 261 14.89 5.80 11.63
C ALA A 261 14.01 5.73 12.89
N ARG A 262 13.17 6.76 13.08
CA ARG A 262 12.14 6.81 14.12
C ARG A 262 10.84 7.34 13.55
N GLY A 263 9.73 6.99 14.18
CA GLY A 263 8.43 7.47 13.76
C GLY A 263 7.33 6.69 14.45
N ARG A 264 6.13 6.78 13.89
CA ARG A 264 4.92 6.16 14.43
C ARG A 264 4.23 5.30 13.40
N TYR A 265 3.47 4.32 13.87
CA TYR A 265 2.53 3.52 13.09
C TYR A 265 1.14 3.61 13.74
N VAL A 266 0.12 3.14 13.04
CA VAL A 266 -1.26 3.16 13.54
C VAL A 266 -1.51 1.89 14.35
N ASP A 267 -1.56 1.98 15.69
CA ASP A 267 -1.71 0.79 16.53
C ASP A 267 -3.19 0.37 16.67
N PRO A 268 -3.61 -0.79 16.12
CA PRO A 268 -4.98 -1.29 16.22
C PRO A 268 -5.28 -1.92 17.59
N GLY A 269 -4.30 -1.99 18.49
CA GLY A 269 -4.45 -2.57 19.82
C GLY A 269 -5.59 -1.95 20.63
N PRO A 270 -6.23 -2.72 21.52
CA PRO A 270 -7.43 -2.29 22.25
C PRO A 270 -7.18 -1.09 23.17
N GLU A 271 -5.94 -0.86 23.59
CA GLU A 271 -5.56 0.32 24.39
C GLU A 271 -5.36 1.57 23.55
N SER A 272 -4.97 1.41 22.28
CA SER A 272 -4.57 2.52 21.39
C SER A 272 -5.69 2.95 20.47
N LEU A 273 -6.58 2.03 20.09
CA LEU A 273 -7.75 2.32 19.24
C LEU A 273 -7.39 3.11 17.97
N PHE A 274 -6.40 2.61 17.22
CA PHE A 274 -5.88 3.21 15.99
C PHE A 274 -5.24 4.60 16.18
N GLN A 275 -4.83 4.94 17.40
CA GLN A 275 -4.00 6.12 17.62
C GLN A 275 -2.53 5.85 17.25
N PRO A 276 -1.78 6.85 16.75
CA PRO A 276 -0.38 6.68 16.41
C PRO A 276 0.49 6.31 17.62
N ARG A 277 1.24 5.21 17.53
CA ARG A 277 2.26 4.80 18.52
C ARG A 277 3.65 4.73 17.89
N PRO A 278 4.73 5.00 18.64
CA PRO A 278 6.08 4.84 18.13
C PRO A 278 6.38 3.36 17.85
N TYR A 279 7.07 3.08 16.75
CA TYR A 279 7.71 1.78 16.51
C TYR A 279 9.15 1.78 17.10
N PRO A 280 9.78 0.61 17.31
CA PRO A 280 11.14 0.51 17.83
C PRO A 280 12.13 1.25 16.93
N GLU A 281 13.02 2.05 17.54
CA GLU A 281 14.01 2.79 16.77
C GLU A 281 14.93 1.83 16.01
N VAL A 282 15.11 2.09 14.72
CA VAL A 282 15.97 1.30 13.86
C VAL A 282 17.31 1.99 13.71
N GLU A 283 18.40 1.31 14.06
CA GLU A 283 19.76 1.81 13.94
C GLU A 283 20.65 0.83 13.15
N GLU A 284 21.50 1.38 12.28
CA GLU A 284 22.59 0.64 11.62
C GLU A 284 23.93 1.10 12.21
N SER A 285 24.41 0.39 13.23
CA SER A 285 25.55 0.81 14.08
C SER A 285 26.86 1.02 13.32
N THR A 286 27.16 0.17 12.33
CA THR A 286 28.31 0.34 11.44
C THR A 286 28.19 1.66 10.67
N ALA A 287 27.01 1.93 10.14
CA ALA A 287 26.71 3.10 9.33
C ALA A 287 26.77 4.40 10.16
N ILE A 288 26.38 4.35 11.45
CA ILE A 288 26.55 5.45 12.43
C ILE A 288 28.03 5.77 12.66
N THR A 289 28.85 4.73 12.79
CA THR A 289 30.29 4.87 13.03
C THR A 289 30.99 5.50 11.83
N GLU A 290 30.67 5.02 10.62
CA GLU A 290 31.20 5.57 9.36
C GLU A 290 30.81 7.04 9.14
N ASP A 291 29.58 7.38 9.50
CA ASP A 291 29.04 8.74 9.34
C ASP A 291 29.53 9.76 10.38
N GLY A 292 30.20 9.28 11.43
CA GLY A 292 30.64 10.07 12.58
C GLY A 292 29.51 10.49 13.53
N GLY A 293 28.33 9.85 13.46
CA GLY A 293 27.20 10.15 14.32
C GLY A 293 25.83 9.76 13.75
N VAL A 294 24.79 9.92 14.58
CA VAL A 294 23.41 9.61 14.22
C VAL A 294 22.86 10.57 13.17
N ARG A 295 22.30 10.01 12.11
CA ARG A 295 21.60 10.68 11.01
C ARG A 295 20.19 10.13 10.92
N LEU A 296 19.30 10.86 11.55
CA LEU A 296 17.93 10.43 11.78
C LEU A 296 17.02 10.73 10.59
N LYS A 297 16.24 9.73 10.19
CA LYS A 297 15.04 9.87 9.36
C LYS A 297 13.79 9.75 10.23
N GLU A 298 13.00 10.81 10.29
CA GLU A 298 11.64 10.71 10.81
C GLU A 298 10.71 10.19 9.72
N HIS A 299 9.96 9.13 10.00
CA HIS A 299 9.05 8.51 9.05
C HIS A 299 7.83 7.92 9.75
N ASP A 300 6.69 8.59 9.63
CA ASP A 300 5.42 8.11 10.17
C ASP A 300 4.65 7.31 9.11
N PHE A 301 4.17 6.13 9.50
CA PHE A 301 3.37 5.24 8.67
C PHE A 301 1.88 5.45 8.97
N SER A 302 1.14 5.92 7.98
CA SER A 302 -0.32 6.12 8.09
C SER A 302 -1.15 4.88 7.76
N LEU A 303 -0.54 3.88 7.11
CA LEU A 303 -1.23 2.69 6.60
C LEU A 303 -0.71 1.38 7.19
N ILE A 304 0.38 1.40 7.98
CA ILE A 304 0.87 0.20 8.66
C ILE A 304 0.18 0.08 10.02
N GLN A 305 -0.36 -1.11 10.31
CA GLN A 305 -1.05 -1.43 11.54
C GLN A 305 -0.33 -2.46 12.43
N ASP A 306 0.91 -2.80 12.09
CA ASP A 306 1.72 -3.77 12.82
C ASP A 306 3.11 -3.20 13.11
N GLU A 307 3.56 -3.37 14.35
CA GLU A 307 4.84 -2.82 14.85
C GLU A 307 6.04 -3.42 14.11
N SER A 308 6.05 -4.75 13.92
CA SER A 308 7.16 -5.46 13.28
C SER A 308 7.25 -5.14 11.79
N ILE A 309 6.11 -4.95 11.11
CA ILE A 309 6.09 -4.46 9.72
C ILE A 309 6.63 -3.03 9.64
N ALA A 310 6.24 -2.13 10.58
CA ALA A 310 6.73 -0.76 10.61
C ALA A 310 8.25 -0.70 10.80
N GLU A 311 8.78 -1.46 11.75
CA GLU A 311 10.23 -1.56 11.98
C GLU A 311 10.96 -2.08 10.74
N ARG A 312 10.45 -3.15 10.11
CA ARG A 312 11.03 -3.75 8.91
C ARG A 312 11.10 -2.76 7.75
N VAL A 313 10.01 -2.03 7.48
CA VAL A 313 9.97 -1.03 6.40
C VAL A 313 10.91 0.13 6.74
N ALA A 314 10.95 0.60 7.98
CA ALA A 314 11.87 1.66 8.42
C ALA A 314 13.33 1.23 8.21
N ARG A 315 13.68 -0.02 8.54
CA ARG A 315 15.01 -0.59 8.29
C ARG A 315 15.36 -0.63 6.81
N HIS A 316 14.44 -1.09 5.97
CA HIS A 316 14.64 -1.08 4.53
C HIS A 316 14.88 0.35 4.00
N ILE A 317 14.14 1.36 4.49
CA ILE A 317 14.35 2.77 4.12
C ILE A 317 15.75 3.25 4.51
N VAL A 318 16.21 2.96 5.73
CA VAL A 318 17.55 3.34 6.21
C VAL A 318 18.63 2.70 5.32
N ARG A 319 18.53 1.39 5.09
CA ARG A 319 19.51 0.64 4.30
C ARG A 319 19.54 1.06 2.84
N ARG A 320 18.37 1.21 2.21
CA ARG A 320 18.24 1.70 0.82
C ARG A 320 18.83 3.09 0.65
N SER A 321 18.80 3.95 1.68
CA SER A 321 19.35 5.31 1.57
C SER A 321 20.83 5.34 1.18
N ARG A 322 21.59 4.26 1.47
CA ARG A 322 23.02 4.12 1.13
C ARG A 322 23.27 3.79 -0.33
N PHE A 323 22.31 3.14 -1.00
CA PHE A 323 22.42 2.69 -2.38
C PHE A 323 21.56 3.59 -3.26
N GLY A 324 22.09 4.79 -3.51
CA GLY A 324 21.38 5.88 -4.19
C GLY A 324 21.94 6.20 -5.57
N ALA A 325 22.93 5.45 -6.05
CA ALA A 325 23.53 5.72 -7.35
C ALA A 325 22.53 5.40 -8.46
N THR A 326 22.39 6.32 -9.42
CA THR A 326 21.50 6.16 -10.56
C THR A 326 22.23 6.40 -11.87
N TRP A 327 21.83 5.65 -12.89
CA TRP A 327 22.28 5.84 -14.26
C TRP A 327 21.08 6.05 -15.15
N ARG A 328 21.21 6.98 -16.08
CA ARG A 328 20.26 7.17 -17.16
C ARG A 328 20.99 7.13 -18.49
N PHE A 329 20.59 6.18 -19.33
CA PHE A 329 21.24 5.92 -20.61
C PHE A 329 20.22 5.40 -21.62
N ALA A 330 20.62 5.33 -22.89
CA ALA A 330 19.81 4.71 -23.92
C ALA A 330 20.49 3.44 -24.44
N ILE A 331 19.69 2.40 -24.68
CA ILE A 331 20.15 1.17 -25.32
C ILE A 331 19.36 0.90 -26.61
N GLY A 332 19.91 0.04 -27.45
CA GLY A 332 19.26 -0.40 -28.68
C GLY A 332 18.01 -1.27 -28.44
N PRO A 333 17.53 -1.99 -29.47
CA PRO A 333 16.31 -2.81 -29.39
C PRO A 333 16.30 -3.88 -28.29
N LYS A 334 17.47 -4.29 -27.77
CA LYS A 334 17.58 -5.16 -26.60
C LYS A 334 16.83 -4.59 -25.39
N GLY A 335 16.73 -3.27 -25.26
CA GLY A 335 15.97 -2.65 -24.19
C GLY A 335 14.47 -2.97 -24.18
N LEU A 336 13.92 -3.44 -25.29
CA LEU A 336 12.51 -3.85 -25.37
C LEU A 336 12.25 -5.20 -24.68
N THR A 337 13.28 -5.97 -24.34
CA THR A 337 13.11 -7.25 -23.64
C THR A 337 13.01 -7.11 -22.13
N PHE A 338 13.46 -5.96 -21.60
CA PHE A 338 13.38 -5.67 -20.17
C PHE A 338 12.01 -5.10 -19.83
N GLN A 339 11.61 -5.31 -18.59
CA GLN A 339 10.43 -4.74 -17.97
C GLN A 339 10.82 -3.77 -16.85
N PRO A 340 9.92 -2.86 -16.45
CA PRO A 340 10.10 -2.08 -15.24
C PRO A 340 10.34 -2.99 -14.03
N PHE A 341 11.24 -2.56 -13.14
CA PHE A 341 11.69 -3.27 -11.94
C PHE A 341 12.55 -4.52 -12.15
N ASP A 342 12.87 -4.89 -13.39
CA ASP A 342 13.86 -5.93 -13.65
C ASP A 342 15.23 -5.58 -13.05
N VAL A 343 15.91 -6.60 -12.55
CA VAL A 343 17.29 -6.51 -12.07
C VAL A 343 18.24 -6.96 -13.17
N THR A 344 19.32 -6.19 -13.36
CA THR A 344 20.35 -6.41 -14.38
C THR A 344 21.72 -6.14 -13.82
N ILE A 345 22.75 -6.71 -14.44
CA ILE A 345 24.13 -6.28 -14.26
C ILE A 345 24.45 -5.17 -15.26
N LEU A 346 25.04 -4.07 -14.80
CA LEU A 346 25.49 -2.95 -15.61
C LEU A 346 27.01 -2.92 -15.72
N ASN A 347 27.49 -2.87 -16.96
CA ASN A 347 28.87 -2.53 -17.31
C ASN A 347 28.88 -1.22 -18.09
N CYS A 348 29.45 -0.15 -17.53
CA CYS A 348 29.54 1.17 -18.14
C CYS A 348 30.97 1.69 -18.04
N GLN A 349 31.63 1.86 -19.19
CA GLN A 349 33.01 2.36 -19.24
C GLN A 349 33.10 3.84 -18.91
N GLU A 350 32.09 4.65 -19.30
CA GLU A 350 32.06 6.09 -19.05
C GLU A 350 32.09 6.44 -17.55
N THR A 351 31.62 5.53 -16.69
CA THR A 351 31.59 5.71 -15.24
C THR A 351 32.55 4.77 -14.49
N ASN A 352 33.38 4.01 -15.21
CA ASN A 352 34.27 2.98 -14.64
C ASN A 352 33.53 2.00 -13.70
N ASN A 353 32.26 1.67 -14.02
CA ASN A 353 31.46 0.73 -13.25
C ASN A 353 31.38 -0.62 -13.98
N VAL A 354 31.80 -1.68 -13.28
CA VAL A 354 31.83 -3.04 -13.81
C VAL A 354 31.11 -3.97 -12.85
N ASN A 355 30.23 -4.80 -13.40
CA ASN A 355 29.41 -5.79 -12.71
C ASN A 355 28.58 -5.21 -11.57
N VAL A 356 28.00 -4.02 -11.78
CA VAL A 356 27.14 -3.37 -10.78
C VAL A 356 25.72 -3.91 -10.93
N THR A 357 25.15 -4.44 -9.86
CA THR A 357 23.74 -4.85 -9.82
C THR A 357 22.87 -3.59 -9.75
N VAL A 358 21.94 -3.46 -10.70
CA VAL A 358 21.02 -2.33 -10.77
C VAL A 358 19.60 -2.80 -11.07
N ARG A 359 18.61 -2.04 -10.62
CA ARG A 359 17.20 -2.22 -10.96
C ARG A 359 16.72 -1.13 -11.88
N ILE A 360 15.93 -1.50 -12.87
CA ILE A 360 15.25 -0.54 -13.74
C ILE A 360 14.11 0.14 -12.99
N ILE A 361 14.21 1.45 -12.78
CA ILE A 361 13.18 2.25 -12.10
C ILE A 361 12.31 3.05 -13.07
N ASN A 362 12.80 3.28 -14.29
CA ASN A 362 12.02 3.95 -15.33
C ASN A 362 12.48 3.49 -16.72
N MET A 363 11.53 3.43 -17.65
CA MET A 363 11.79 3.13 -19.05
C MET A 363 10.93 4.01 -19.95
N SER A 364 11.49 4.46 -21.06
CA SER A 364 10.71 5.14 -22.10
C SER A 364 11.18 4.74 -23.50
N PHE A 365 10.23 4.66 -24.42
CA PHE A 365 10.47 4.25 -25.79
C PHE A 365 10.53 5.47 -26.70
N SER A 366 11.60 5.57 -27.48
CA SER A 366 11.75 6.61 -28.49
C SER A 366 11.29 6.10 -29.86
N VAL A 367 10.86 7.03 -30.73
CA VAL A 367 10.47 6.73 -32.12
C VAL A 367 11.63 6.21 -32.98
N SER A 368 12.87 6.44 -32.56
CA SER A 368 14.07 5.91 -33.24
C SER A 368 14.35 4.43 -32.92
N GLY A 369 13.57 3.81 -32.02
CA GLY A 369 13.77 2.44 -31.56
C GLY A 369 14.78 2.31 -30.42
N ALA A 370 15.31 3.42 -29.91
CA ALA A 370 16.12 3.42 -28.69
C ALA A 370 15.22 3.37 -27.45
N VAL A 371 15.67 2.65 -26.43
CA VAL A 371 15.01 2.55 -25.13
C VAL A 371 15.83 3.32 -24.12
N VAL A 372 15.26 4.39 -23.57
CA VAL A 372 15.90 5.16 -22.50
C VAL A 372 15.52 4.52 -21.17
N MET A 373 16.52 4.14 -20.40
CA MET A 373 16.38 3.51 -19.10
C MET A 373 16.94 4.43 -18.01
N GLU A 374 16.28 4.42 -16.87
CA GLU A 374 16.81 4.92 -15.61
C GLU A 374 16.90 3.73 -14.67
N VAL A 375 18.09 3.50 -14.13
CA VAL A 375 18.39 2.38 -13.23
C VAL A 375 18.95 2.91 -11.92
N ILE A 376 18.67 2.20 -10.83
CA ILE A 376 19.18 2.48 -9.49
C ILE A 376 20.02 1.31 -9.00
N GLU A 377 21.05 1.62 -8.22
CA GLU A 377 21.87 0.63 -7.52
C GLU A 377 21.05 -0.32 -6.64
N GLU A 378 21.39 -1.61 -6.72
CA GLU A 378 20.84 -2.66 -5.87
C GLU A 378 21.97 -3.45 -5.20
N ASP A 379 21.74 -3.88 -3.96
CA ASP A 379 22.64 -4.76 -3.23
C ASP A 379 21.83 -5.66 -2.28
N SER A 380 22.26 -6.91 -2.11
CA SER A 380 21.57 -7.90 -1.26
C SER A 380 21.47 -7.45 0.20
N SER A 381 22.43 -6.68 0.71
CA SER A 381 22.46 -6.18 2.09
C SER A 381 21.35 -5.14 2.38
N ILE A 382 20.71 -4.58 1.34
CA ILE A 382 19.50 -3.75 1.51
C ILE A 382 18.38 -4.58 2.16
N TYR A 383 18.32 -5.88 1.85
CA TYR A 383 17.25 -6.79 2.24
C TYR A 383 17.68 -7.75 3.36
N ASP A 384 18.97 -8.11 3.46
CA ASP A 384 19.50 -9.02 4.47
C ASP A 384 19.90 -8.31 5.78
N THR A 385 19.04 -8.37 6.78
CA THR A 385 19.27 -7.76 8.10
C THR A 385 20.32 -8.44 8.97
N THR A 386 20.87 -9.58 8.53
CA THR A 386 21.87 -10.34 9.30
C THR A 386 23.31 -9.93 8.98
N ALA A 387 23.51 -9.23 7.86
CA ALA A 387 24.81 -8.77 7.40
C ALA A 387 24.96 -7.23 7.52
N PRO A 388 26.19 -6.72 7.65
CA PRO A 388 26.51 -5.32 7.41
C PRO A 388 26.15 -4.88 5.98
N LEU A 389 25.96 -3.58 5.80
CA LEU A 389 25.73 -3.00 4.47
C LEU A 389 26.96 -3.18 3.57
N GLY A 390 26.69 -3.49 2.30
CA GLY A 390 27.70 -3.51 1.24
C GLY A 390 28.24 -2.11 0.92
N THR A 391 29.22 -2.06 0.02
CA THR A 391 29.84 -0.81 -0.41
C THR A 391 29.00 -0.18 -1.52
N SER A 392 28.48 1.03 -1.27
CA SER A 392 27.75 1.80 -2.28
C SER A 392 28.64 2.26 -3.42
N VAL A 393 28.09 2.39 -4.61
CA VAL A 393 28.76 2.96 -5.78
C VAL A 393 28.97 4.46 -5.59
N ILE A 394 30.23 4.84 -5.57
CA ILE A 394 30.70 6.22 -5.53
C ILE A 394 31.28 6.62 -6.90
N VAL A 395 31.60 7.90 -7.09
CA VAL A 395 32.36 8.34 -8.28
C VAL A 395 33.70 7.60 -8.30
N ASN A 396 33.87 6.74 -9.29
CA ASN A 396 35.18 6.23 -9.65
C ASN A 396 35.83 7.28 -10.57
N ASP A 397 36.94 7.88 -10.14
CA ASP A 397 37.69 8.81 -10.99
C ASP A 397 38.13 8.08 -12.29
N PRO A 398 37.87 8.63 -13.50
CA PRO A 398 38.22 8.00 -14.77
C PRO A 398 39.68 7.57 -14.92
#